data_AF-A0A8T6ZSR4-F1
#
_entry.id   AF-A0A8T6ZSR4-F1
#
_cell.length_a   1.000
_cell.length_b   1.000
_cell.length_c   1.000
_cell.angle_alpha   90.00
_cell.angle_beta   90.00
_cell.angle_gamma   90.00
#
_symmetry.space_group_name_H-M   'P 1'
#
loop_
_entity.id
_entity.type
_entity.pdbx_description
1 polymer ?
#
loop_
_entity_poly.entity_id
_entity_poly.type
_entity_poly.pdbx_seq_one_letter_code
_entity_poly.pdbx_strand_id
1 'polypeptide(L)'
;MKILLDMLESIKIAWHSIIANKARGALTTLGIIIGIVAVTTTMTVFNGMQAQFRQSAGAVGADVLYVSRTPWIIMGDWFLYRDRPNIDMRQAEAIENAFRGRAIVNRMVDTRRDVR
;
A
#
# COMPACT_ATOMS: atom_id res chain seq x y z
N MET A 1 -2.34 -51.24 -16.49
CA MET A 1 -0.86 -51.19 -16.61
C MET A 1 -0.37 -50.74 -18.00
N LYS A 2 -1.11 -50.98 -19.10
CA LYS A 2 -0.74 -50.52 -20.46
C LYS A 2 -0.60 -48.99 -20.59
N ILE A 3 -1.56 -48.23 -20.08
CA ILE A 3 -1.56 -46.74 -20.17
C ILE A 3 -0.28 -46.11 -19.60
N LEU A 4 0.25 -46.66 -18.50
CA LEU A 4 1.47 -46.17 -17.86
C LEU A 4 2.71 -46.42 -18.73
N LEU A 5 2.77 -47.56 -19.41
CA LEU A 5 3.84 -47.92 -20.34
C LEU A 5 3.77 -47.04 -21.60
N ASP A 6 2.57 -46.86 -22.15
CA ASP A 6 2.35 -46.04 -23.35
C ASP A 6 2.71 -44.56 -23.10
N MET A 7 2.41 -44.03 -21.90
CA MET A 7 2.82 -42.67 -21.50
C MET A 7 4.33 -42.53 -21.36
N LEU A 8 5.01 -43.51 -20.76
CA LEU A 8 6.48 -43.51 -20.62
C LEU A 8 7.17 -43.56 -21.99
N GLU A 9 6.65 -44.37 -22.91
CA GLU A 9 7.15 -44.45 -24.28
C GLU A 9 6.95 -43.13 -25.03
N SER A 10 5.78 -42.51 -24.89
CA SER A 10 5.48 -41.19 -25.46
C SER A 10 6.42 -40.10 -24.94
N ILE A 11 6.69 -40.07 -23.63
CA ILE A 11 7.65 -39.13 -23.01
C ILE A 11 9.06 -39.35 -23.56
N LYS A 12 9.48 -40.61 -23.71
CA LYS A 12 10.79 -40.98 -24.25
C LYS A 12 10.96 -40.51 -25.71
N ILE A 13 9.92 -40.69 -26.54
CA ILE A 13 9.89 -40.22 -27.94
C ILE A 13 9.95 -38.69 -28.00
N ALA A 14 9.18 -38.00 -27.17
CA ALA A 14 9.19 -36.53 -27.09
C ALA A 14 10.57 -35.99 -26.68
N TRP A 15 11.20 -36.60 -25.67
CA TRP A 15 12.54 -36.22 -25.20
C TRP A 15 13.59 -36.38 -26.30
N HIS A 16 13.54 -37.50 -27.03
CA HIS A 16 14.45 -37.74 -28.16
C HIS A 16 14.24 -36.71 -29.28
N SER A 17 12.98 -36.34 -29.56
CA SER A 17 12.63 -35.35 -30.59
C SER A 17 13.11 -33.94 -30.25
N ILE A 18 13.08 -33.54 -28.97
CA ILE A 18 13.62 -32.25 -28.51
C ILE A 18 15.14 -32.21 -28.69
N ILE A 19 15.85 -33.29 -28.36
CA ILE A 19 17.31 -33.39 -28.52
C ILE A 19 17.71 -33.45 -30.01
N ALA A 20 16.88 -34.02 -30.88
CA ALA A 20 17.12 -34.02 -32.32
C ALA A 20 17.08 -32.60 -32.94
N ASN A 21 16.27 -31.68 -32.38
CA ASN A 21 16.13 -30.31 -32.86
C ASN A 21 16.52 -29.27 -31.78
N LYS A 22 17.78 -29.33 -31.33
CA LYS A 22 18.30 -28.48 -30.24
C LYS A 22 18.03 -26.99 -30.42
N ALA A 23 18.25 -26.44 -31.62
CA ALA A 23 18.07 -25.00 -31.85
C ALA A 23 16.61 -24.56 -31.69
N ARG A 24 15.66 -25.31 -32.27
CA ARG A 24 14.23 -25.00 -32.19
C ARG A 24 13.69 -25.18 -30.78
N GLY A 25 14.07 -26.28 -30.12
CA GLY A 25 13.68 -26.55 -28.73
C GLY A 25 14.23 -25.51 -27.76
N ALA A 26 15.49 -25.09 -27.93
CA ALA A 26 16.10 -24.07 -27.07
C ALA A 26 15.43 -22.70 -27.24
N LEU A 27 15.23 -22.26 -28.49
CA LEU A 27 14.68 -20.92 -28.76
C LEU A 27 13.21 -20.78 -28.30
N THR A 28 12.41 -21.83 -28.47
CA THR A 28 11.01 -21.87 -27.99
C THR A 28 10.94 -21.84 -26.47
N THR A 29 11.78 -22.63 -25.79
CA THR A 29 11.84 -22.66 -24.33
C THR A 29 12.33 -21.32 -23.76
N LEU A 30 13.35 -20.71 -24.38
CA LEU A 30 13.82 -19.38 -24.00
C LEU A 30 12.74 -18.31 -24.15
N GLY A 31 11.98 -18.32 -25.25
CA GLY A 31 10.88 -17.38 -25.45
C GLY A 31 9.83 -17.46 -24.34
N ILE A 32 9.45 -18.68 -23.95
CA ILE A 32 8.50 -18.91 -22.84
C ILE A 32 9.07 -18.40 -21.52
N ILE A 33 10.34 -18.69 -21.22
CA ILE A 33 11.01 -18.24 -19.98
C ILE A 33 11.04 -16.72 -19.91
N ILE A 34 11.49 -16.05 -20.98
CA ILE A 34 11.56 -14.59 -21.05
C ILE A 34 10.16 -13.98 -20.88
N GLY A 35 9.15 -14.54 -21.54
CA GLY A 35 7.77 -14.09 -21.43
C GLY A 35 7.22 -14.16 -20.01
N ILE A 36 7.38 -15.30 -19.34
CA ILE A 36 6.92 -15.49 -17.96
C ILE A 36 7.66 -14.53 -17.02
N VAL A 37 8.99 -14.46 -17.11
CA VAL A 37 9.81 -13.61 -16.24
C VAL A 37 9.49 -12.12 -16.41
N ALA A 38 9.29 -11.65 -17.64
CA ALA A 38 8.95 -10.26 -17.90
C ALA A 38 7.60 -9.86 -17.27
N VAL A 39 6.58 -10.70 -17.42
CA VAL A 39 5.25 -10.44 -16.85
C VAL A 39 5.28 -10.49 -15.32
N THR A 40 5.89 -11.52 -14.73
CA THR A 40 5.94 -11.66 -13.27
C THR A 40 6.77 -10.57 -12.62
N THR A 41 7.89 -10.18 -13.23
CA THR A 41 8.75 -9.09 -12.71
C THR A 41 8.00 -7.77 -12.73
N THR A 42 7.39 -7.44 -13.87
CA THR A 42 6.64 -6.19 -14.04
C THR A 42 5.48 -6.11 -13.05
N MET A 43 4.73 -7.20 -12.89
CA MET A 43 3.62 -7.27 -11.93
C MET A 43 4.09 -7.13 -10.47
N THR A 44 5.21 -7.75 -10.13
CA THR A 44 5.82 -7.65 -8.79
C THR A 44 6.27 -6.21 -8.52
N VAL A 45 6.95 -5.58 -9.47
CA VAL A 45 7.40 -4.19 -9.39
C VAL A 45 6.20 -3.25 -9.24
N PHE A 46 5.16 -3.40 -10.05
CA PHE A 46 3.95 -2.57 -9.95
C PHE A 46 3.28 -2.69 -8.58
N ASN A 47 3.12 -3.91 -8.07
CA ASN A 47 2.52 -4.13 -6.76
C ASN A 47 3.39 -3.56 -5.62
N GLY A 48 4.71 -3.74 -5.69
CA GLY A 48 5.65 -3.18 -4.72
C GLY A 48 5.63 -1.64 -4.73
N MET A 49 5.66 -1.04 -5.91
CA MET A 49 5.56 0.42 -6.08
C MET A 49 4.23 0.95 -5.54
N GLN A 50 3.12 0.27 -5.80
CA GLN A 50 1.82 0.71 -5.30
C GLN A 50 1.74 0.64 -3.77
N ALA A 51 2.31 -0.40 -3.17
CA ALA A 51 2.41 -0.52 -1.71
C ALA A 51 3.27 0.60 -1.11
N GLN A 52 4.44 0.87 -1.72
CA GLN A 52 5.33 1.93 -1.26
C GLN A 52 4.71 3.32 -1.45
N PHE A 53 4.05 3.56 -2.58
CA PHE A 53 3.32 4.80 -2.82
C PHE A 53 2.20 5.01 -1.80
N ARG A 54 1.44 3.96 -1.47
CA ARG A 54 0.41 4.00 -0.41
C ARG A 54 1.01 4.28 0.96
N GLN A 55 2.18 3.72 1.28
CA GLN A 55 2.88 4.01 2.54
C GLN A 55 3.40 5.45 2.59
N SER A 56 4.03 5.93 1.52
CA SER A 56 4.52 7.31 1.42
C SER A 56 3.37 8.32 1.46
N ALA A 57 2.30 8.08 0.69
CA ALA A 57 1.09 8.91 0.74
C ALA A 57 0.38 8.80 2.09
N GLY A 58 0.39 7.62 2.71
CA GLY A 58 -0.19 7.39 4.04
C GLY A 58 0.56 8.13 5.15
N ALA A 59 1.89 8.19 5.06
CA ALA A 59 2.72 9.01 5.94
C ALA A 59 2.47 10.51 5.76
N VAL A 60 2.00 10.95 4.59
CA VAL A 60 1.63 12.34 4.31
C VAL A 60 0.20 12.70 4.77
N GLY A 61 -0.66 11.72 5.13
CA GLY A 61 -1.99 12.10 5.66
C GLY A 61 -3.07 11.03 5.82
N ALA A 62 -2.80 9.72 5.71
CA ALA A 62 -3.86 8.71 5.83
C ALA A 62 -4.13 8.25 7.27
N ASP A 63 -3.20 8.47 8.21
CA ASP A 63 -3.32 7.97 9.59
C ASP A 63 -3.16 9.07 10.65
N VAL A 64 -3.55 10.30 10.31
CA VAL A 64 -3.59 11.43 11.26
C VAL A 64 -4.98 12.07 11.32
N LEU A 65 -5.64 11.97 12.47
CA LEU A 65 -6.91 12.63 12.72
C LEU A 65 -6.67 14.08 13.14
N TYR A 66 -7.03 15.03 12.28
CA TYR A 66 -6.93 16.46 12.60
C TYR A 66 -8.17 16.93 13.38
N VAL A 67 -7.97 17.30 14.64
CA VAL A 67 -9.05 17.83 15.49
C VAL A 67 -8.84 19.33 15.68
N SER A 68 -9.74 20.13 15.10
CA SER A 68 -9.71 21.59 15.17
C SER A 68 -11.07 22.14 15.60
N ARG A 69 -11.08 23.26 16.34
CA ARG A 69 -12.30 23.97 16.78
C ARG A 69 -13.23 24.31 15.60
N THR A 70 -12.62 24.80 14.52
CA THR A 70 -13.27 25.13 13.25
C THR A 70 -12.86 24.12 12.17
N PRO A 71 -13.80 23.69 11.31
CA PRO A 71 -13.48 22.80 10.21
C PRO A 71 -12.60 23.52 9.18
N TRP A 72 -11.73 22.76 8.51
CA TRP A 72 -10.89 23.26 7.42
C TRP A 72 -11.70 23.72 6.20
N ILE A 73 -12.88 23.13 6.02
CA ILE A 73 -13.84 23.50 4.98
C ILE A 73 -15.18 23.73 5.68
N ILE A 74 -15.69 24.95 5.62
CA ILE A 74 -16.97 25.31 6.25
C ILE A 74 -18.09 24.88 5.29
N MET A 75 -18.64 23.69 5.53
CA MET A 75 -19.85 23.19 4.88
C MET A 75 -21.02 23.36 5.86
N GLY A 76 -21.70 24.52 5.82
CA GLY A 76 -22.85 24.82 6.67
C GLY A 76 -22.86 26.23 7.24
N ASP A 77 -23.80 26.49 8.16
CA ASP A 77 -24.00 27.80 8.76
C ASP A 77 -22.84 28.19 9.69
N TRP A 78 -22.18 29.33 9.40
CA TRP A 78 -21.02 29.80 10.14
C TRP A 78 -21.35 30.14 11.60
N PHE A 79 -22.61 30.49 11.89
CA PHE A 79 -23.06 30.87 13.23
C PHE A 79 -22.90 29.74 14.24
N LEU A 80 -22.99 28.47 13.80
CA LEU A 80 -22.80 27.29 14.64
C LEU A 80 -21.36 27.09 15.12
N TYR A 81 -20.39 27.73 14.47
CA TYR A 81 -18.97 27.63 14.82
C TYR A 81 -18.50 28.78 15.72
N ARG A 82 -19.24 29.90 15.74
CA ARG A 82 -18.87 31.11 16.49
C ARG A 82 -18.83 30.85 18.00
N ASP A 83 -19.83 30.14 18.51
CA ASP A 83 -20.03 29.95 19.95
C ASP A 83 -19.41 28.63 20.46
N ARG A 84 -18.58 27.95 19.64
CA ARG A 84 -17.88 26.73 20.08
C ARG A 84 -16.81 27.05 21.13
N PRO A 85 -16.78 26.36 22.28
CA PRO A 85 -15.75 26.57 23.31
C PRO A 85 -14.35 26.19 22.80
N ASN A 86 -13.33 26.81 23.39
CA ASN A 86 -11.93 26.54 23.06
C ASN A 86 -11.51 25.17 23.59
N ILE A 87 -10.63 24.48 22.86
CA ILE A 87 -10.04 23.21 23.30
C ILE A 87 -8.95 23.52 24.31
N ASP A 88 -9.17 23.16 25.58
CA ASP A 88 -8.18 23.34 26.64
C ASP A 88 -7.01 22.34 26.51
N MET A 89 -5.84 22.69 27.06
CA MET A 89 -4.62 21.89 26.96
C MET A 89 -4.81 20.47 27.50
N ARG A 90 -5.54 20.31 28.60
CA ARG A 90 -5.84 18.99 29.19
C ARG A 90 -6.73 18.14 28.28
N GLN A 91 -7.65 18.78 27.56
CA GLN A 91 -8.54 18.11 26.62
C GLN A 91 -7.80 17.68 25.36
N ALA A 92 -6.89 18.54 24.86
CA ALA A 92 -6.03 18.19 23.74
C ALA A 92 -5.13 16.99 24.07
N GLU A 93 -4.52 16.98 25.25
CA GLU A 93 -3.65 15.90 25.70
C GLU A 93 -4.42 14.59 25.96
N ALA A 94 -5.65 14.67 26.48
CA ALA A 94 -6.52 13.50 26.64
C ALA A 94 -6.91 12.89 25.27
N ILE A 95 -7.18 13.72 24.27
CA ILE A 95 -7.49 13.28 22.90
C ILE A 95 -6.25 12.68 22.25
N GLU A 96 -5.09 13.32 22.35
CA GLU A 96 -3.82 12.81 21.82
C GLU A 96 -3.46 11.44 22.42
N ASN A 97 -3.64 11.27 23.73
CA ASN A 97 -3.43 10.01 24.42
C ASN A 97 -4.44 8.93 24.02
N ALA A 98 -5.72 9.28 23.86
CA ALA A 98 -6.76 8.35 23.41
C ALA A 98 -6.49 7.82 21.99
N PHE A 99 -5.90 8.65 21.13
CA PHE A 99 -5.53 8.29 19.75
C PHE A 99 -4.07 7.84 19.60
N ARG A 100 -3.37 7.52 20.71
CA ARG A 100 -1.98 7.03 20.71
C ARG A 100 -1.01 7.91 19.90
N GLY A 101 -1.18 9.24 19.97
CA GLY A 101 -0.35 10.20 19.23
C GLY A 101 -0.63 10.29 17.73
N ARG A 102 -1.68 9.63 17.23
CA ARG A 102 -2.11 9.71 15.82
C ARG A 102 -3.14 10.81 15.57
N ALA A 103 -3.51 11.59 16.59
CA ALA A 103 -4.38 12.74 16.41
C ALA A 103 -3.56 14.03 16.56
N ILE A 104 -3.59 14.87 15.52
CA ILE A 104 -3.00 16.21 15.58
C ILE A 104 -4.13 17.16 16.02
N VAL A 105 -4.08 17.55 17.28
CA VAL A 105 -5.05 18.49 17.85
C VAL A 105 -4.51 19.91 17.75
N ASN A 106 -5.26 20.80 17.09
CA ASN A 106 -4.94 22.22 17.04
C ASN A 106 -5.20 22.85 18.42
N ARG A 107 -4.13 23.09 19.18
CA ARG A 107 -4.17 23.63 20.54
C ARG A 107 -4.26 25.16 20.51
N MET A 108 -5.30 25.72 21.11
CA MET A 108 -5.33 27.16 21.41
C MET A 108 -4.81 27.36 22.82
N VAL A 109 -3.54 27.73 22.94
CA VAL A 109 -2.97 28.12 24.23
C VAL A 109 -3.26 29.60 24.44
N ASP A 110 -4.26 29.91 25.26
CA ASP A 110 -4.37 31.26 25.79
C ASP A 110 -3.35 31.40 26.94
N THR A 111 -2.08 31.53 26.55
CA THR A 111 -0.97 31.64 27.51
C THR A 111 -0.96 33.04 28.11
N ARG A 112 -1.85 33.31 29.07
CA ARG A 112 -1.70 34.41 30.04
C ARG A 112 -0.71 34.06 31.16
N ARG A 113 0.31 33.26 30.85
CA ARG A 113 1.43 32.98 31.77
C ARG A 113 2.67 33.60 31.19
N ASP A 114 3.12 34.66 31.86
CA ASP A 114 4.41 35.29 31.62
C ASP A 114 5.50 34.24 31.79
N VAL A 115 6.26 33.98 30.72
CA VAL A 115 7.38 33.03 30.75
C VAL A 115 8.54 33.78 31.40
N ARG A 116 8.69 33.59 32.71
CA ARG A 116 9.80 34.12 33.50
C ARG A 116 10.75 33.01 33.91
#